data_AF-W7MAB6-F1
#
_entry.id   AF-W7MAB6-F1
#
_cell.length_a   1.000
_cell.length_b   1.000
_cell.length_c   1.000
_cell.angle_alpha   90.00
_cell.angle_beta   90.00
_cell.angle_gamma   90.00
#
_symmetry.space_group_name_H-M   'P 1'
#
loop_
_entity.id
_entity.type
_entity.pdbx_description
1 polymer ?
#
loop_
_entity_poly.entity_id
_entity_poly.type
_entity_poly.pdbx_seq_one_letter_code
_entity_poly.pdbx_strand_id
1 'polypeptide(L)'
;MAIYALAKSLVLYNLTVLVATAHGSPNDECDCYLTNGTNSAYYSRHSFYGYRNLGDYTGVPSPIQNASRKAGVTSDYFNSDTWDDSWSIQDWSNRGKGVSLSGDATVLTINSPINICIEKNDDKDVASDTFLTMRTMRLPGFQSAAEFDSVSTYYYVSVRMLARVTGSAGACMAVFTYLGGEELADVQEADIEIMTRDPKNRVQYTNQPSFTEDGDG
;
A
#
# COMPACT_ATOMS: atom_id res chain seq x y z
N MET A 1 25.22 44.19 60.20
CA MET A 1 24.94 43.68 61.56
C MET A 1 24.02 42.48 61.41
N ALA A 2 24.38 41.39 62.10
CA ALA A 2 23.77 40.05 62.17
C ALA A 2 23.85 39.15 60.91
N ILE A 3 24.45 37.97 61.14
CA ILE A 3 24.66 36.81 60.26
C ILE A 3 23.78 35.64 60.75
N TYR A 4 23.53 34.67 59.84
CA TYR A 4 23.12 33.25 59.99
C TYR A 4 21.60 32.97 59.92
N ALA A 5 21.10 31.92 59.25
CA ALA A 5 21.68 30.60 58.97
C ALA A 5 21.15 29.93 57.67
N LEU A 6 21.93 28.96 57.17
CA LEU A 6 21.57 28.02 56.11
C LEU A 6 20.46 27.05 56.53
N ALA A 7 19.50 26.81 55.65
CA ALA A 7 18.74 25.57 55.59
C ALA A 7 18.90 24.97 54.19
N LYS A 8 19.63 23.84 54.11
CA LYS A 8 19.63 22.98 52.93
C LYS A 8 18.24 22.36 52.83
N SER A 9 17.50 22.65 51.77
CA SER A 9 16.33 21.85 51.40
C SER A 9 16.55 21.26 50.01
N LEU A 10 16.47 19.94 50.00
CA LEU A 10 16.63 19.03 48.88
C LEU A 10 15.45 19.26 47.91
N VAL A 11 15.66 19.95 46.79
CA VAL A 11 14.65 19.98 45.72
C VAL A 11 14.93 18.79 44.82
N LEU A 12 14.12 17.75 44.99
CA LEU A 12 14.06 16.61 44.09
C LEU A 12 13.81 17.11 42.66
N TYR A 13 14.62 16.64 41.71
CA TYR A 13 14.24 16.64 40.30
C TYR A 13 12.95 15.82 40.18
N ASN A 14 11.85 16.47 39.81
CA ASN A 14 10.69 15.78 39.28
C ASN A 14 11.09 15.19 37.92
N LEU A 15 11.62 13.97 37.94
CA LEU A 15 11.58 13.11 36.77
C LEU A 15 10.12 12.69 36.62
N THR A 16 9.39 13.38 35.75
CA THR A 16 8.07 12.93 35.31
C THR A 16 8.29 11.67 34.48
N VAL A 17 8.38 10.52 35.15
CA VAL A 17 8.22 9.24 34.47
C VAL A 17 6.76 9.21 34.05
N LEU A 18 6.51 9.39 32.74
CA LEU A 18 5.24 9.01 32.14
C LEU A 18 5.16 7.49 32.24
N VAL A 19 4.71 6.97 33.39
CA VAL A 19 4.31 5.57 33.50
C VAL A 19 3.02 5.48 32.71
N ALA A 20 3.11 5.01 31.47
CA ALA A 20 1.94 4.48 30.79
C ALA A 20 1.43 3.31 31.65
N THR A 21 0.37 3.55 32.41
CA THR A 21 -0.37 2.48 33.08
C THR A 21 -0.99 1.63 31.99
N ALA A 22 -0.31 0.55 31.61
CA ALA A 22 -0.94 -0.53 30.86
C ALA A 22 -1.99 -1.17 31.76
N HIS A 23 -3.21 -0.64 31.71
CA HIS A 23 -4.39 -1.31 32.27
C HIS A 23 -4.82 -2.44 31.33
N GLY A 24 -4.04 -3.52 31.30
CA GLY A 24 -4.49 -4.79 30.77
C GLY A 24 -5.03 -5.65 31.91
N SER A 25 -6.35 -5.65 32.11
CA SER A 25 -6.99 -6.73 32.87
C SER A 25 -6.78 -8.04 32.08
N PRO A 26 -6.44 -9.17 32.73
CA PRO A 26 -6.23 -10.46 32.05
C PRO A 26 -7.59 -11.11 31.74
N ASN A 27 -8.44 -10.42 30.98
CA ASN A 27 -9.59 -11.01 30.31
C ASN A 27 -9.20 -11.23 28.84
N ASP A 28 -9.67 -12.34 28.27
CA ASP A 28 -9.35 -12.97 26.97
C ASP A 28 -9.47 -12.12 25.67
N GLU A 29 -9.25 -10.80 25.69
CA GLU A 29 -9.22 -9.95 24.49
C GLU A 29 -7.78 -9.57 24.14
N CYS A 30 -7.02 -10.53 23.60
CA CYS A 30 -5.68 -10.33 23.03
C CYS A 30 -5.72 -9.71 21.62
N ASP A 31 -6.50 -8.65 21.41
CA ASP A 31 -6.74 -8.06 20.07
C ASP A 31 -5.92 -6.78 19.79
N CYS A 32 -4.92 -6.49 20.64
CA CYS A 32 -4.05 -5.33 20.50
C CYS A 32 -2.72 -5.70 19.81
N TYR A 33 -2.56 -5.28 18.56
CA TYR A 33 -1.36 -5.53 17.76
C TYR A 33 -0.39 -4.35 17.86
N LEU A 34 0.83 -4.61 18.33
CA LEU A 34 1.89 -3.61 18.47
C LEU A 34 2.85 -3.67 17.28
N THR A 35 3.07 -2.55 16.62
CA THR A 35 4.13 -2.45 15.62
C THR A 35 5.51 -2.34 16.28
N ASN A 36 6.47 -3.11 15.79
CA ASN A 36 7.88 -2.87 16.13
C ASN A 36 8.41 -1.71 15.26
N GLY A 37 9.02 -0.71 15.89
CA GLY A 37 9.55 0.46 15.16
C GLY A 37 9.78 1.64 16.08
N THR A 38 10.38 2.70 15.53
CA THR A 38 10.61 3.96 16.26
C THR A 38 9.32 4.67 16.65
N ASN A 39 8.23 4.44 15.90
CA ASN A 39 6.88 4.91 16.18
C ASN A 39 5.94 3.71 16.42
N SER A 40 6.14 3.01 17.54
CA SER A 40 5.28 1.88 17.90
C SER A 40 3.88 2.35 18.29
N ALA A 41 2.84 1.74 17.72
CA ALA A 41 1.44 2.02 18.03
C ALA A 41 0.64 0.72 18.16
N TYR A 42 -0.45 0.79 18.91
CA TYR A 42 -1.41 -0.30 19.05
C TYR A 42 -2.52 -0.19 18.00
N TYR A 43 -2.84 -1.31 17.36
CA TYR A 43 -3.92 -1.44 16.40
C TYR A 43 -4.92 -2.48 16.91
N SER A 44 -6.21 -2.24 16.66
CA SER A 44 -7.30 -3.13 17.06
C SER A 44 -7.50 -4.33 16.12
N ARG A 45 -6.82 -4.32 14.97
CA ARG A 45 -6.94 -5.35 13.93
C ARG A 45 -5.59 -5.56 13.26
N HIS A 46 -5.38 -6.77 12.76
CA HIS A 46 -4.26 -7.12 11.90
C HIS A 46 -4.74 -8.15 10.88
N SER A 47 -4.18 -8.05 9.68
CA SER A 47 -4.38 -9.01 8.60
C SER A 47 -3.02 -9.41 8.04
N PHE A 48 -2.87 -10.67 7.66
CA PHE A 48 -1.69 -11.18 6.97
C PHE A 48 -2.09 -11.81 5.64
N TYR A 49 -1.57 -11.25 4.54
CA TYR A 49 -1.85 -11.73 3.19
C TYR A 49 -0.64 -12.53 2.67
N GLY A 50 -0.79 -13.85 2.64
CA GLY A 50 0.28 -14.78 2.28
C GLY A 50 0.03 -15.45 0.94
N TYR A 51 0.90 -15.19 -0.04
CA TYR A 51 0.81 -15.78 -1.38
C TYR A 51 1.87 -16.85 -1.65
N ARG A 52 2.50 -17.37 -0.59
CA ARG A 52 3.70 -18.23 -0.67
C ARG A 52 3.43 -19.69 -1.00
N ASN A 53 2.17 -20.13 -0.88
CA ASN A 53 1.77 -21.53 -1.09
C ASN A 53 0.37 -21.60 -1.74
N LEU A 54 0.29 -21.17 -3.01
CA LEU A 54 -0.94 -21.13 -3.80
C LEU A 54 -0.76 -21.86 -5.15
N GLY A 55 -0.03 -22.99 -5.12
CA GLY A 55 0.37 -23.75 -6.32
C GLY A 55 -0.78 -24.11 -7.26
N ASP A 56 -1.93 -24.48 -6.71
CA ASP A 56 -3.13 -24.87 -7.45
C ASP A 56 -3.74 -23.71 -8.26
N TYR A 57 -3.41 -22.47 -7.90
CA TYR A 57 -3.90 -21.24 -8.54
C TYR A 57 -2.87 -20.62 -9.50
N THR A 58 -1.74 -21.29 -9.71
CA THR A 58 -0.66 -20.75 -10.54
C THR A 58 -1.06 -20.67 -12.01
N GLY A 59 -0.77 -19.53 -12.64
CA GLY A 59 -1.05 -19.35 -14.06
C GLY A 59 -0.80 -17.93 -14.53
N VAL A 60 0.06 -17.76 -15.54
CA VAL A 60 0.35 -16.48 -16.17
C VAL A 60 -0.39 -16.40 -17.50
N PRO A 61 -1.53 -15.69 -17.58
CA PRO A 61 -2.26 -15.56 -18.82
C PRO A 61 -1.59 -14.58 -19.79
N SER A 62 -1.93 -14.72 -21.07
CA SER A 62 -1.57 -13.77 -22.11
C SER A 62 -2.21 -12.39 -21.84
N PRO A 63 -1.51 -11.29 -22.12
CA PRO A 63 -2.08 -9.94 -21.98
C PRO A 63 -3.31 -9.72 -22.86
N ILE A 64 -4.19 -8.81 -22.42
CA ILE A 64 -5.18 -8.22 -23.31
C ILE A 64 -4.49 -7.57 -24.51
N GLN A 65 -5.08 -7.70 -25.69
CA GLN A 65 -4.53 -7.14 -26.94
C GLN A 65 -5.33 -5.91 -27.42
N ASN A 66 -6.49 -5.66 -26.81
CA ASN A 66 -7.39 -4.60 -27.20
C ASN A 66 -7.88 -3.86 -25.97
N ALA A 67 -7.74 -2.54 -26.00
CA ALA A 67 -8.14 -1.61 -24.96
C ALA A 67 -9.64 -1.69 -24.59
N SER A 68 -10.51 -2.12 -25.50
CA SER A 68 -11.96 -2.22 -25.24
C SER A 68 -12.36 -3.54 -24.57
N ARG A 69 -11.43 -4.48 -24.38
CA ARG A 69 -11.75 -5.81 -23.84
C ARG A 69 -11.61 -5.82 -22.32
N LYS A 70 -12.71 -6.15 -21.63
CA LYS A 70 -12.65 -6.55 -20.22
C LYS A 70 -12.22 -8.02 -20.11
N ALA A 71 -11.27 -8.29 -19.22
CA ALA A 71 -10.81 -9.63 -18.91
C ALA A 71 -11.33 -10.05 -17.53
N GLY A 72 -11.58 -11.34 -17.33
CA GLY A 72 -11.83 -11.89 -16.00
C GLY A 72 -10.54 -12.10 -15.21
N VAL A 73 -10.69 -12.50 -13.96
CA VAL A 73 -9.59 -12.89 -13.07
C VAL A 73 -8.88 -14.14 -13.58
N THR A 74 -7.67 -14.40 -13.08
CA THR A 74 -6.78 -15.44 -13.63
C THR A 74 -6.94 -16.81 -12.97
N SER A 75 -7.60 -16.88 -11.82
CA SER A 75 -7.86 -18.12 -11.07
C SER A 75 -9.00 -17.90 -10.07
N ASP A 76 -9.65 -18.98 -9.63
CA ASP A 76 -10.76 -18.93 -8.67
C ASP A 76 -10.37 -18.34 -7.30
N TYR A 77 -9.08 -18.31 -6.95
CA TYR A 77 -8.59 -17.62 -5.75
C TYR A 77 -9.05 -16.15 -5.67
N PHE A 78 -9.08 -15.46 -6.81
CA PHE A 78 -9.47 -14.05 -6.90
C PHE A 78 -10.99 -13.81 -6.92
N ASN A 79 -11.80 -14.87 -6.83
CA ASN A 79 -13.25 -14.81 -6.59
C ASN A 79 -13.61 -15.50 -5.26
N SER A 80 -12.63 -15.74 -4.39
CA SER A 80 -12.85 -16.42 -3.11
C SER A 80 -13.09 -15.39 -2.01
N ASP A 81 -13.83 -15.78 -0.98
CA ASP A 81 -14.03 -14.95 0.23
C ASP A 81 -12.70 -14.50 0.83
N THR A 82 -11.65 -15.35 0.77
CA THR A 82 -10.29 -14.99 1.23
C THR A 82 -9.73 -13.74 0.54
N TRP A 83 -10.08 -13.54 -0.73
CA TRP A 83 -9.72 -12.34 -1.47
C TRP A 83 -10.75 -11.23 -1.27
N ASP A 84 -12.03 -11.52 -1.54
CA ASP A 84 -13.12 -10.54 -1.61
C ASP A 84 -13.45 -9.89 -0.26
N ASP A 85 -13.15 -10.56 0.86
CA ASP A 85 -13.31 -9.98 2.20
C ASP A 85 -12.30 -8.83 2.48
N SER A 86 -11.24 -8.72 1.68
CA SER A 86 -10.17 -7.74 1.90
C SER A 86 -9.93 -6.83 0.71
N TRP A 87 -10.04 -7.33 -0.52
CA TRP A 87 -9.52 -6.67 -1.71
C TRP A 87 -10.54 -6.66 -2.85
N SER A 88 -10.60 -5.56 -3.59
CA SER A 88 -11.33 -5.44 -4.86
C SER A 88 -10.34 -5.23 -5.99
N ILE A 89 -10.44 -6.05 -7.05
CA ILE A 89 -9.63 -5.89 -8.25
C ILE A 89 -10.25 -4.82 -9.14
N GLN A 90 -9.42 -3.90 -9.60
CA GLN A 90 -9.86 -2.77 -10.40
C GLN A 90 -9.82 -3.08 -11.90
N ASP A 91 -10.86 -2.65 -12.62
CA ASP A 91 -11.02 -2.82 -14.07
C ASP A 91 -11.25 -1.50 -14.82
N TRP A 92 -10.95 -0.38 -14.16
CA TRP A 92 -11.15 0.96 -14.68
C TRP A 92 -10.08 1.37 -15.71
N SER A 93 -10.36 2.46 -16.44
CA SER A 93 -9.40 3.09 -17.35
C SER A 93 -9.36 4.60 -17.15
N ASN A 94 -8.21 5.23 -17.41
CA ASN A 94 -8.08 6.70 -17.34
C ASN A 94 -8.72 7.42 -18.54
N ARG A 95 -9.65 6.78 -19.25
CA ARG A 95 -10.38 7.40 -20.35
C ARG A 95 -11.43 8.35 -19.77
N GLY A 96 -11.32 9.63 -20.12
CA GLY A 96 -12.30 10.66 -19.76
C GLY A 96 -13.55 10.61 -20.65
N LYS A 97 -14.36 11.67 -20.59
CA LYS A 97 -15.53 11.81 -21.47
C LYS A 97 -15.07 11.94 -22.94
N GLY A 98 -15.33 10.90 -23.74
CA GLY A 98 -15.00 10.86 -25.17
C GLY A 98 -13.66 10.17 -25.47
N VAL A 99 -12.76 10.87 -26.19
CA VAL A 99 -11.42 10.35 -26.56
C VAL A 99 -10.28 10.93 -25.73
N SER A 100 -10.55 11.90 -24.85
CA SER A 100 -9.55 12.47 -23.95
C SER A 100 -9.20 11.51 -22.81
N LEU A 101 -7.99 11.66 -22.29
CA LEU A 101 -7.55 11.00 -21.07
C LEU A 101 -7.83 11.92 -19.88
N SER A 102 -8.00 11.34 -18.70
CA SER A 102 -8.18 12.08 -17.46
C SER A 102 -6.88 12.79 -17.06
N GLY A 103 -6.99 14.04 -16.60
CA GLY A 103 -5.85 14.86 -16.18
C GLY A 103 -4.81 15.06 -17.29
N ASP A 104 -3.54 15.08 -16.90
CA ASP A 104 -2.38 15.26 -17.80
C ASP A 104 -1.84 13.94 -18.38
N ALA A 105 -2.64 12.87 -18.32
CA ALA A 105 -2.21 11.58 -18.81
C ALA A 105 -1.94 11.61 -20.33
N THR A 106 -0.76 11.16 -20.74
CA THR A 106 -0.34 11.08 -22.15
C THR A 106 -0.53 9.69 -22.75
N VAL A 107 -0.93 8.72 -21.93
CA VAL A 107 -1.06 7.31 -22.29
C VAL A 107 -2.38 6.77 -21.75
N LEU A 108 -3.16 6.13 -22.62
CA LEU A 108 -4.32 5.37 -22.20
C LEU A 108 -3.85 4.22 -21.31
N THR A 109 -4.32 4.21 -20.06
CA THR A 109 -4.03 3.17 -19.08
C THR A 109 -5.31 2.44 -18.75
N ILE A 110 -5.24 1.11 -18.76
CA ILE A 110 -6.36 0.22 -18.45
C ILE A 110 -5.90 -0.76 -17.38
N ASN A 111 -6.51 -0.67 -16.21
CA ASN A 111 -6.40 -1.71 -15.21
C ASN A 111 -7.15 -2.95 -15.70
N SER A 112 -6.47 -4.10 -15.66
CA SER A 112 -7.02 -5.35 -16.16
C SER A 112 -6.80 -6.45 -15.14
N PRO A 113 -7.86 -7.18 -14.74
CA PRO A 113 -7.74 -8.30 -13.78
C PRO A 113 -6.75 -9.38 -14.23
N ILE A 114 -6.52 -9.53 -15.53
CA ILE A 114 -5.58 -10.51 -16.10
C ILE A 114 -4.11 -10.25 -15.72
N ASN A 115 -3.82 -9.04 -15.22
CA ASN A 115 -2.48 -8.64 -14.81
C ASN A 115 -2.20 -8.94 -13.33
N ILE A 116 -3.18 -9.45 -12.59
CA ILE A 116 -3.04 -9.92 -11.23
C ILE A 116 -3.09 -11.44 -11.27
N CYS A 117 -2.01 -12.12 -10.92
CA CYS A 117 -1.92 -13.58 -11.01
C CYS A 117 -1.02 -14.19 -9.96
N ILE A 118 -1.21 -15.48 -9.67
CA ILE A 118 -0.29 -16.26 -8.84
C ILE A 118 0.76 -16.89 -9.76
N GLU A 119 2.02 -16.63 -9.47
CA GLU A 119 3.17 -17.19 -10.18
C GLU A 119 3.93 -18.17 -9.32
N LYS A 120 4.52 -19.17 -9.97
CA LYS A 120 5.48 -20.07 -9.33
C LYS A 120 6.76 -19.31 -9.01
N ASN A 121 7.36 -19.64 -7.88
CA ASN A 121 8.67 -19.14 -7.56
C ASN A 121 9.76 -20.08 -8.08
N ASP A 122 10.34 -19.71 -9.21
CA ASP A 122 11.44 -20.44 -9.85
C ASP A 122 12.83 -19.87 -9.48
N ASP A 123 12.92 -19.01 -8.45
CA ASP A 123 14.22 -18.54 -7.96
C ASP A 123 15.04 -19.71 -7.38
N LYS A 124 16.35 -19.48 -7.20
CA LYS A 124 17.21 -20.44 -6.50
C LYS A 124 17.02 -20.31 -4.98
N ASP A 125 17.05 -21.44 -4.27
CA ASP A 125 16.97 -21.52 -2.81
C ASP A 125 15.71 -20.81 -2.23
N VAL A 126 14.56 -21.07 -2.84
CA VAL A 126 13.30 -20.40 -2.52
C VAL A 126 12.77 -20.76 -1.13
N ALA A 127 12.30 -19.73 -0.41
CA ALA A 127 11.56 -19.88 0.84
C ALA A 127 10.02 -19.91 0.64
N SER A 128 9.56 -19.91 -0.61
CA SER A 128 8.15 -19.86 -0.99
C SER A 128 7.95 -20.57 -2.33
N ASP A 129 6.83 -21.27 -2.51
CA ASP A 129 6.51 -21.97 -3.76
C ASP A 129 5.89 -21.05 -4.81
N THR A 130 5.21 -19.99 -4.35
CA THR A 130 4.51 -19.02 -5.22
C THR A 130 4.65 -17.58 -4.72
N PHE A 131 4.24 -16.63 -5.56
CA PHE A 131 4.03 -15.23 -5.18
C PHE A 131 2.88 -14.60 -5.98
N LEU A 132 2.32 -13.50 -5.46
CA LEU A 132 1.40 -12.65 -6.21
C LEU A 132 2.18 -11.76 -7.15
N THR A 133 1.78 -11.73 -8.42
CA THR A 133 2.30 -10.78 -9.42
C THR A 133 1.23 -9.78 -9.82
N MET A 134 1.64 -8.52 -9.84
CA MET A 134 0.98 -7.43 -10.56
C MET A 134 1.84 -7.04 -11.76
N ARG A 135 1.26 -7.07 -12.97
CA ARG A 135 2.00 -6.80 -14.22
C ARG A 135 1.54 -5.50 -14.85
N THR A 136 2.48 -4.82 -15.50
CA THR A 136 2.15 -3.76 -16.46
C THR A 136 2.88 -4.00 -17.77
N MET A 137 2.21 -3.70 -18.87
CA MET A 137 2.72 -3.92 -20.22
C MET A 137 2.34 -2.77 -21.13
N ARG A 138 3.33 -2.28 -21.89
CA ARG A 138 3.09 -1.34 -22.98
C ARG A 138 2.65 -2.12 -24.23
N LEU A 139 1.46 -1.81 -24.72
CA LEU A 139 0.86 -2.41 -25.90
C LEU A 139 0.64 -1.34 -26.99
N PRO A 140 0.35 -1.74 -28.24
CA PRO A 140 -0.01 -0.78 -29.28
C PRO A 140 -1.20 0.08 -28.85
N GLY A 141 -0.94 1.38 -28.61
CA GLY A 141 -1.96 2.38 -28.30
C GLY A 141 -2.37 2.50 -26.83
N PHE A 142 -1.93 1.63 -25.92
CA PHE A 142 -2.28 1.71 -24.49
C PHE A 142 -1.28 0.99 -23.58
N GLN A 143 -1.39 1.27 -22.28
CA GLN A 143 -0.72 0.55 -21.22
C GLN A 143 -1.76 -0.29 -20.47
N SER A 144 -1.50 -1.59 -20.35
CA SER A 144 -2.27 -2.44 -19.45
C SER A 144 -1.58 -2.43 -18.09
N ALA A 145 -2.35 -2.25 -17.02
CA ALA A 145 -1.87 -2.14 -15.65
C ALA A 145 -2.67 -3.06 -14.72
N ALA A 146 -2.24 -3.12 -13.46
CA ALA A 146 -2.87 -3.90 -12.41
C ALA A 146 -3.08 -2.98 -11.21
N GLU A 147 -4.25 -3.11 -10.59
CA GLU A 147 -4.58 -2.41 -9.36
C GLU A 147 -5.60 -3.24 -8.59
N PHE A 148 -5.44 -3.27 -7.28
CA PHE A 148 -6.46 -3.71 -6.35
C PHE A 148 -6.40 -2.80 -5.13
N ASP A 149 -7.54 -2.56 -4.50
CA ASP A 149 -7.69 -1.72 -3.33
C ASP A 149 -8.44 -2.45 -2.22
N SER A 150 -8.36 -1.94 -0.99
CA SER A 150 -9.04 -2.56 0.12
C SER A 150 -10.54 -2.29 0.08
N VAL A 151 -11.36 -3.30 0.34
CA VAL A 151 -12.83 -3.15 0.43
C VAL A 151 -13.27 -2.36 1.68
N SER A 152 -12.37 -2.21 2.65
CA SER A 152 -12.58 -1.44 3.87
C SER A 152 -11.74 -0.17 3.88
N THR A 153 -12.27 0.89 4.49
CA THR A 153 -11.53 2.12 4.77
C THR A 153 -10.93 2.08 6.18
N TYR A 154 -9.72 2.57 6.35
CA TYR A 154 -9.01 2.59 7.62
C TYR A 154 -8.66 4.02 8.03
N TYR A 155 -8.86 4.34 9.30
CA TYR A 155 -8.48 5.65 9.85
C TYR A 155 -6.98 5.73 10.18
N TYR A 156 -6.41 4.62 10.65
CA TYR A 156 -4.98 4.45 10.86
C TYR A 156 -4.55 3.08 10.34
N VAL A 157 -3.41 3.02 9.64
CA VAL A 157 -2.88 1.76 9.10
C VAL A 157 -1.36 1.73 9.21
N SER A 158 -0.80 0.53 9.40
CA SER A 158 0.62 0.24 9.20
C SER A 158 0.72 -0.86 8.16
N VAL A 159 1.17 -0.53 6.95
CA VAL A 159 1.36 -1.49 5.86
C VAL A 159 2.82 -1.96 5.84
N ARG A 160 3.01 -3.27 5.69
CA ARG A 160 4.33 -3.89 5.47
C ARG A 160 4.22 -4.84 4.31
N MET A 161 5.08 -4.65 3.32
CA MET A 161 5.08 -5.46 2.10
C MET A 161 6.48 -6.01 1.86
N LEU A 162 6.57 -7.32 1.62
CA LEU A 162 7.75 -7.95 1.06
C LEU A 162 7.49 -8.16 -0.44
N ALA A 163 8.09 -7.32 -1.27
CA ALA A 163 7.95 -7.38 -2.72
C ALA A 163 9.26 -7.05 -3.42
N ARG A 164 9.28 -7.32 -4.73
CA ARG A 164 10.34 -6.90 -5.65
C ARG A 164 9.72 -6.22 -6.85
N VAL A 165 10.43 -5.24 -7.41
CA VAL A 165 10.03 -4.54 -8.63
C VAL A 165 11.09 -4.81 -9.69
N THR A 166 10.66 -5.32 -10.83
CA THR A 166 11.53 -5.69 -11.94
C THR A 166 10.88 -5.34 -13.26
N GLY A 167 11.68 -5.00 -14.26
CA GLY A 167 11.18 -4.74 -15.62
C GLY A 167 11.97 -3.65 -16.32
N SER A 168 11.52 -3.30 -17.51
CA SER A 168 12.06 -2.19 -18.29
C SER A 168 11.69 -0.85 -17.67
N ALA A 169 12.49 0.19 -17.95
CA ALA A 169 12.21 1.56 -17.53
C ALA A 169 10.85 2.05 -18.05
N GLY A 170 10.10 2.77 -17.20
CA GLY A 170 8.82 3.40 -17.55
C GLY A 170 7.60 2.90 -16.79
N ALA A 171 7.78 2.02 -15.80
CA ALA A 171 6.72 1.55 -14.91
C ALA A 171 6.94 2.09 -13.48
N CYS A 172 5.83 2.24 -12.75
CA CYS A 172 5.80 2.52 -11.33
C CYS A 172 5.09 1.37 -10.62
N MET A 173 5.67 0.89 -9.52
CA MET A 173 4.94 0.13 -8.51
C MET A 173 4.66 1.07 -7.35
N ALA A 174 3.40 1.16 -6.95
CA ALA A 174 2.98 1.97 -5.83
C ALA A 174 2.27 1.11 -4.77
N VAL A 175 2.51 1.43 -3.50
CA VAL A 175 1.62 1.11 -2.39
C VAL A 175 1.22 2.44 -1.78
N PHE A 176 -0.07 2.70 -1.75
CA PHE A 176 -0.58 3.97 -1.30
C PHE A 176 -1.83 3.81 -0.44
N THR A 177 -2.10 4.81 0.39
CA THR A 177 -3.41 5.02 1.00
C THR A 177 -4.09 6.16 0.27
N TYR A 178 -5.39 6.04 0.01
CA TYR A 178 -6.16 7.09 -0.65
C TYR A 178 -7.53 7.24 0.00
N LEU A 179 -7.88 8.49 0.32
CA LEU A 179 -9.24 8.90 0.62
C LEU A 179 -9.55 10.15 -0.21
N GLY A 180 -10.56 10.05 -1.06
CA GLY A 180 -11.00 11.17 -1.89
C GLY A 180 -11.59 12.31 -1.07
N GLY A 181 -11.53 13.52 -1.63
CA GLY A 181 -12.15 14.73 -1.11
C GLY A 181 -13.16 15.32 -2.11
N GLU A 182 -14.01 16.23 -1.65
CA GLU A 182 -14.83 17.05 -2.57
C GLU A 182 -13.93 18.03 -3.33
N GLU A 183 -12.99 18.65 -2.61
CA GLU A 183 -11.95 19.50 -3.16
C GLU A 183 -10.58 18.80 -3.11
N LEU A 184 -9.63 19.26 -3.91
CA LEU A 184 -8.26 18.72 -3.91
C LEU A 184 -7.59 18.84 -2.53
N ALA A 185 -7.91 19.91 -1.81
CA ALA A 185 -7.41 20.15 -0.46
C ALA A 185 -7.84 19.09 0.57
N ASP A 186 -8.92 18.36 0.28
CA ASP A 186 -9.50 17.35 1.18
C ASP A 186 -9.02 15.93 0.87
N VAL A 187 -8.25 15.74 -0.21
CA VAL A 187 -7.63 14.46 -0.53
C VAL A 187 -6.65 14.07 0.57
N GLN A 188 -6.68 12.82 1.00
CA GLN A 188 -5.67 12.26 1.89
C GLN A 188 -4.99 11.11 1.18
N GLU A 189 -3.74 11.33 0.77
CA GLU A 189 -2.93 10.33 0.10
C GLU A 189 -1.55 10.23 0.73
N ALA A 190 -1.02 9.01 0.79
CA ALA A 190 0.36 8.76 1.18
C ALA A 190 0.89 7.59 0.36
N ASP A 191 2.04 7.79 -0.27
CA ASP A 191 2.57 6.90 -1.30
C ASP A 191 3.94 6.35 -0.94
N ILE A 192 4.15 5.10 -1.33
CA ILE A 192 5.46 4.49 -1.50
C ILE A 192 5.57 4.08 -2.96
N GLU A 193 6.46 4.73 -3.70
CA GLU A 193 6.64 4.48 -5.14
C GLU A 193 8.04 3.96 -5.46
N ILE A 194 8.09 2.98 -6.36
CA ILE A 194 9.34 2.41 -6.88
C ILE A 194 9.27 2.43 -8.41
N MET A 195 10.14 3.24 -8.99
CA MET A 195 10.24 3.43 -10.43
C MET A 195 11.20 2.42 -11.05
N THR A 196 10.79 1.71 -12.10
CA THR A 196 11.68 0.76 -12.81
C THR A 196 12.83 1.44 -13.56
N ARG A 197 12.75 2.76 -13.76
CA ARG A 197 13.83 3.56 -14.36
C ARG A 197 14.91 3.96 -13.35
N ASP A 198 14.56 4.01 -12.07
CA ASP A 198 15.43 4.54 -11.03
C ASP A 198 16.43 3.48 -10.52
N PRO A 199 17.47 3.89 -9.77
CA PRO A 199 18.34 2.94 -9.09
C PRO A 199 17.55 1.95 -8.22
N LYS A 200 17.97 0.69 -8.19
CA LYS A 200 17.24 -0.41 -7.51
C LYS A 200 17.07 -0.23 -5.99
N ASN A 201 17.81 0.69 -5.38
CA ASN A 201 17.76 1.02 -3.97
C ASN A 201 17.09 2.37 -3.69
N ARG A 202 16.39 2.94 -4.69
CA ARG A 202 15.63 4.19 -4.54
C ARG A 202 14.16 3.88 -4.35
N VAL A 203 13.60 4.52 -3.32
CA VAL A 203 12.17 4.55 -3.03
C VAL A 203 11.77 6.02 -2.99
N GLN A 204 10.62 6.35 -3.55
CA GLN A 204 10.04 7.68 -3.49
C GLN A 204 8.84 7.67 -2.53
N TYR A 205 8.65 8.79 -1.84
CA TYR A 205 7.56 8.98 -0.90
C TYR A 205 6.90 10.31 -1.21
N THR A 206 5.59 10.30 -1.36
CA THR A 206 4.77 11.50 -1.55
C THR A 206 3.58 11.45 -0.60
N ASN A 207 3.06 12.62 -0.24
CA ASN A 207 1.76 12.75 0.39
C ASN A 207 0.98 13.79 -0.43
N GLN A 208 -0.30 13.54 -0.68
CA GLN A 208 -1.19 14.49 -1.34
C GLN A 208 -2.18 15.11 -0.35
N PRO A 209 -2.62 16.36 -0.60
CA PRO A 209 -2.27 17.21 -1.75
C PRO A 209 -0.85 17.77 -1.68
N SER A 210 -0.12 17.67 -2.78
CA SER A 210 1.21 18.28 -3.00
C SER A 210 1.15 19.58 -3.78
N PHE A 211 -0.06 19.97 -4.21
CA PHE A 211 -0.35 21.20 -4.92
C PHE A 211 -1.71 21.75 -4.47
N THR A 212 -1.86 23.08 -4.47
CA THR A 212 -3.16 23.74 -4.32
C THR A 212 -3.95 23.70 -5.63
N GLU A 213 -5.22 24.09 -5.62
CA GLU A 213 -6.03 24.27 -6.85
C GLU A 213 -5.38 25.21 -7.87
N ASP A 214 -4.53 26.13 -7.41
CA ASP A 214 -3.78 27.08 -8.24
C ASP A 214 -2.46 26.51 -8.79
N GLY A 215 -2.10 25.27 -8.43
CA GLY A 215 -0.91 24.58 -8.92
C GLY A 215 0.40 24.91 -8.21
N ASP A 216 0.36 25.59 -7.06
CA ASP A 216 1.54 25.86 -6.24
C ASP A 216 1.78 24.71 -5.24
N GLY A 217 3.04 24.28 -5.10
CA GLY A 217 3.50 23.21 -4.20
C GLY A 217 4.78 23.55 -3.44
#